data_AF-A0A9N9IE07-F1
#
_entry.id   AF-A0A9N9IE07-F1
#
_cell.length_a   1.000
_cell.length_b   1.000
_cell.length_c   1.000
_cell.angle_alpha   90.00
_cell.angle_beta   90.00
_cell.angle_gamma   90.00
#
_symmetry.space_group_name_H-M   'P 1'
#
loop_
_entity.id
_entity.type
_entity.pdbx_description
1 polymer ?
#
loop_
_entity_poly.entity_id
_entity_poly.type
_entity_poly.pdbx_seq_one_letter_code
_entity_poly.pdbx_strand_id
1 'polypeptide(L)'
;FENGTSYVPDIEKNPLIAIGIRMLWQLQPKTDIDFTEFQGNKKHHLNPNIILKRIARSRHQKTSDLTVFLLLDGVHRLMENSDDGLDIGSKFYSCLSQVANLIITSESFIIGCCSATSMKPMRDILAKFRQLRIQLPIPQLKAPGRFHKPVFDMEKPLVKILVGDMGGNGRALEALGQVIPSNLDDRCCANDIIHQLAMELEDLYSDVFDNADSYKELLRVILSSTPLSINCPVPGTNLRPDQFAEMGLIRFEAEKNSAFGRLTCPYVWLWLIARAVNDPILLNWRFDDYNEIQHLHNPEKVSLGAQLWQNFERFVADFRVLKSGIYKEKVEPSIHTIHPGSAFDSRTDNDIYLKSRSLKLVYSSDRISTKSNSIASIMHENGKIDATDGQHLIINGEGASAGDIFCYITEKTSAGQERNITEVLQIKKLDRKTNISLNTYLEERNKAAGKNDIFLLITTGKTQIDSSQLPARSGIVHQKNWKEYFGPFSDRAFIYANVEPPDINTASRSSNPPPTCYI
;
A
#
# COMPACT_ATOMS: atom_id res chain seq x y z
N PHE A 1 18.09 6.74 -15.10
CA PHE A 1 19.10 6.55 -16.16
C PHE A 1 18.53 7.00 -17.50
N GLU A 2 18.83 8.23 -17.92
CA GLU A 2 18.62 8.65 -19.30
C GLU A 2 19.91 8.44 -20.09
N ASN A 3 19.82 7.95 -21.32
CA ASN A 3 20.97 7.72 -22.20
C ASN A 3 21.48 9.01 -22.89
N GLY A 4 21.08 10.20 -22.39
CA GLY A 4 21.46 11.49 -22.96
C GLY A 4 20.83 11.83 -24.31
N THR A 5 19.83 11.06 -24.79
CA THR A 5 19.19 11.25 -26.11
C THR A 5 17.73 11.71 -25.99
N SER A 6 17.48 12.68 -25.11
CA SER A 6 16.13 13.19 -24.83
C SER A 6 15.42 13.78 -26.07
N TYR A 7 14.09 13.74 -26.09
CA TYR A 7 13.27 14.24 -27.20
C TYR A 7 13.29 15.77 -27.27
N VAL A 8 13.47 16.32 -28.47
CA VAL A 8 13.51 17.79 -28.69
C VAL A 8 12.40 18.19 -29.66
N PRO A 9 11.27 18.73 -29.16
CA PRO A 9 10.08 19.00 -29.98
C PRO A 9 10.32 19.91 -31.20
N ASP A 10 11.19 20.92 -31.06
CA ASP A 10 11.44 21.92 -32.10
C ASP A 10 12.18 21.36 -33.31
N ILE A 11 13.00 20.33 -33.10
CA ILE A 11 13.79 19.65 -34.12
C ILE A 11 13.05 18.42 -34.65
N GLU A 12 12.40 17.67 -33.77
CA GLU A 12 11.84 16.34 -34.01
C GLU A 12 10.31 16.37 -34.16
N LYS A 13 9.81 17.15 -35.13
CA LYS A 13 8.36 17.35 -35.37
C LYS A 13 7.59 16.08 -35.73
N ASN A 14 8.29 15.03 -36.18
CA ASN A 14 7.71 13.74 -36.53
C ASN A 14 8.29 12.64 -35.63
N PRO A 15 7.46 11.89 -34.88
CA PRO A 15 7.89 10.78 -34.03
C PRO A 15 8.74 9.72 -34.73
N LEU A 16 8.46 9.35 -35.98
CA LEU A 16 9.29 8.40 -36.72
C LEU A 16 10.68 8.95 -37.01
N ILE A 17 10.79 10.25 -37.30
CA ILE A 17 12.10 10.89 -37.48
C ILE A 17 12.89 10.85 -36.16
N ALA A 18 12.24 11.14 -35.03
CA ALA A 18 12.86 11.07 -33.71
C ALA A 18 13.43 9.66 -33.42
N ILE A 19 12.63 8.62 -33.71
CA ILE A 19 13.06 7.22 -33.56
C ILE A 19 14.22 6.91 -34.51
N GLY A 20 14.13 7.33 -35.77
CA GLY A 20 15.16 7.03 -36.76
C GLY A 20 16.50 7.71 -36.47
N ILE A 21 16.51 8.96 -35.98
CA ILE A 21 17.74 9.64 -35.53
C ILE A 21 18.44 8.79 -34.45
N ARG A 22 17.69 8.29 -33.46
CA ARG A 22 18.23 7.45 -32.38
C ARG A 22 18.69 6.08 -32.86
N MET A 23 17.95 5.44 -33.77
CA MET A 23 18.40 4.20 -34.40
C MET A 23 19.71 4.40 -35.16
N LEU A 24 19.83 5.48 -35.93
CA LEU A 24 21.05 5.76 -36.69
C LEU A 24 22.23 6.08 -35.76
N TRP A 25 21.97 6.85 -34.69
CA TRP A 25 22.95 7.17 -33.64
C TRP A 25 23.55 5.91 -33.01
N GLN A 26 22.71 4.93 -32.66
CA GLN A 26 23.15 3.66 -32.07
C GLN A 26 24.03 2.81 -33.01
N LEU A 27 23.95 3.04 -34.32
CA LEU A 27 24.76 2.35 -35.32
C LEU A 27 26.09 3.07 -35.61
N GLN A 28 26.27 4.30 -35.12
CA GLN A 28 27.52 5.02 -35.30
C GLN A 28 28.62 4.41 -34.42
N PRO A 29 29.87 4.34 -34.90
CA PRO A 29 30.99 4.13 -34.01
C PRO A 29 31.05 5.27 -32.98
N LYS A 30 31.63 5.00 -31.80
CA LYS A 30 31.86 6.06 -30.80
C LYS A 30 32.71 7.16 -31.44
N THR A 31 32.13 8.34 -31.60
CA THR A 31 32.78 9.54 -32.15
C THR A 31 32.81 10.62 -31.08
N ASP A 32 33.63 11.65 -31.27
CA ASP A 32 33.71 12.82 -30.38
C ASP A 32 32.53 13.80 -30.59
N ILE A 33 31.64 13.52 -31.54
CA ILE A 33 30.44 14.32 -31.83
C ILE A 33 29.42 14.02 -30.74
N ASP A 34 28.80 15.04 -30.14
CA ASP A 34 27.72 14.83 -29.18
C ASP A 34 26.37 14.56 -29.87
N PHE A 35 25.39 14.05 -29.12
CA PHE A 35 24.08 13.72 -29.70
C PHE A 35 23.34 14.97 -30.22
N THR A 36 23.55 16.14 -29.62
CA THR A 36 22.88 17.38 -29.99
C THR A 36 23.32 17.86 -31.37
N GLU A 37 24.63 17.85 -31.62
CA GLU A 37 25.24 18.15 -32.92
C GLU A 37 24.79 17.10 -33.96
N PHE A 38 24.78 15.83 -33.58
CA PHE A 38 24.29 14.75 -34.45
C PHE A 38 22.82 14.94 -34.83
N GLN A 39 21.95 15.27 -33.88
CA GLN A 39 20.52 15.48 -34.05
C GLN A 39 20.23 16.73 -34.90
N GLY A 40 21.04 17.78 -34.80
CA GLY A 40 20.89 19.02 -35.58
C GLY A 40 21.12 18.84 -37.08
N ASN A 41 21.81 17.79 -37.50
CA ASN A 41 22.09 17.54 -38.91
C ASN A 41 20.89 16.87 -39.63
N LYS A 42 20.23 17.64 -40.49
CA LYS A 42 19.06 17.18 -41.28
C LYS A 42 19.32 15.93 -42.13
N LYS A 43 20.57 15.60 -42.47
CA LYS A 43 20.90 14.35 -43.20
C LYS A 43 20.66 13.09 -42.35
N HIS A 44 20.62 13.23 -41.02
CA HIS A 44 20.38 12.13 -40.08
C HIS A 44 18.89 11.90 -39.80
N HIS A 45 18.01 12.78 -40.33
CA HIS A 45 16.55 12.71 -40.13
C HIS A 45 15.93 11.66 -41.04
N LEU A 46 16.27 10.39 -40.80
CA LEU A 46 15.83 9.25 -41.59
C LEU A 46 14.65 8.55 -40.91
N ASN A 47 13.76 7.98 -41.72
CA ASN A 47 12.70 7.11 -41.21
C ASN A 47 13.27 5.73 -40.81
N PRO A 48 12.76 5.07 -39.76
CA PRO A 48 13.16 3.73 -39.34
C PRO A 48 13.24 2.71 -40.49
N ASN A 49 12.29 2.72 -41.42
CA ASN A 49 12.29 1.81 -42.57
C ASN A 49 13.52 1.98 -43.48
N ILE A 50 14.01 3.21 -43.63
CA ILE A 50 15.22 3.48 -44.42
C ILE A 50 16.44 2.90 -43.70
N ILE A 51 16.48 3.01 -42.37
CA ILE A 51 17.58 2.51 -41.55
C ILE A 51 17.60 0.98 -41.58
N LEU A 52 16.44 0.33 -41.42
CA LEU A 52 16.33 -1.14 -41.52
C LEU A 52 16.80 -1.64 -42.89
N LYS A 53 16.42 -0.98 -43.98
CA LYS A 53 16.92 -1.31 -45.34
C LYS A 53 18.44 -1.17 -45.44
N ARG A 54 19.04 -0.17 -44.78
CA ARG A 54 20.51 -0.01 -44.73
C ARG A 54 21.17 -1.13 -43.94
N ILE A 55 20.61 -1.49 -42.78
CA ILE A 55 21.09 -2.62 -41.95
C ILE A 55 21.03 -3.94 -42.73
N ALA A 56 19.91 -4.20 -43.42
CA ALA A 56 19.73 -5.41 -44.23
C ALA A 56 20.81 -5.50 -45.32
N ARG A 57 21.02 -4.40 -46.06
CA ARG A 57 22.06 -4.30 -47.09
C ARG A 57 23.46 -4.52 -46.54
N SER A 58 23.81 -3.91 -45.40
CA SER A 58 25.13 -4.09 -44.79
C SER A 58 25.36 -5.52 -44.29
N ARG A 59 24.29 -6.27 -44.01
CA ARG A 59 24.34 -7.68 -43.62
C ARG A 59 24.17 -8.64 -44.80
N HIS A 60 24.07 -8.14 -46.04
CA HIS A 60 23.77 -8.92 -47.24
C HIS A 60 22.49 -9.78 -47.13
N GLN A 61 21.47 -9.25 -46.44
CA GLN A 61 20.17 -9.90 -46.19
C GLN A 61 19.02 -9.10 -46.78
N LYS A 62 17.85 -9.72 -46.96
CA LYS A 62 16.62 -8.98 -47.28
C LYS A 62 16.07 -8.33 -46.02
N THR A 63 15.36 -7.21 -46.16
CA THR A 63 14.68 -6.54 -45.05
C THR A 63 13.70 -7.48 -44.33
N SER A 64 13.05 -8.37 -45.09
CA SER A 64 12.11 -9.39 -44.59
C SER A 64 12.73 -10.40 -43.63
N ASP A 65 14.05 -10.57 -43.69
CA ASP A 65 14.76 -11.58 -42.90
C ASP A 65 15.25 -10.99 -41.56
N LEU A 66 15.07 -9.68 -41.36
CA LEU A 66 15.43 -9.02 -40.11
C LEU A 66 14.36 -9.24 -39.05
N THR A 67 14.82 -9.63 -37.86
CA THR A 67 14.06 -9.52 -36.61
C THR A 67 14.59 -8.34 -35.81
N VAL A 68 13.71 -7.41 -35.43
CA VAL A 68 14.08 -6.15 -34.78
C VAL A 68 13.31 -5.98 -33.48
N PHE A 69 14.03 -5.74 -32.39
CA PHE A 69 13.45 -5.28 -31.14
C PHE A 69 13.58 -3.75 -31.08
N LEU A 70 12.46 -3.04 -31.17
CA LEU A 70 12.42 -1.58 -31.07
C LEU A 70 12.05 -1.18 -29.64
N LEU A 71 13.06 -0.85 -28.83
CA LEU A 71 12.89 -0.46 -27.43
C LEU A 71 12.84 1.07 -27.32
N LEU A 72 11.68 1.62 -26.98
CA LEU A 72 11.46 3.05 -26.77
C LEU A 72 11.23 3.31 -25.29
N ASP A 73 12.16 4.01 -24.66
CA ASP A 73 12.08 4.37 -23.25
C ASP A 73 11.54 5.80 -23.08
N GLY A 74 10.74 6.03 -22.04
CA GLY A 74 10.31 7.37 -21.64
C GLY A 74 9.29 8.05 -22.56
N VAL A 75 8.41 7.29 -23.22
CA VAL A 75 7.44 7.83 -24.21
C VAL A 75 6.46 8.83 -23.56
N HIS A 76 6.23 8.74 -22.25
CA HIS A 76 5.42 9.69 -21.47
C HIS A 76 5.91 11.15 -21.58
N ARG A 77 7.19 11.38 -21.92
CA ARG A 77 7.73 12.74 -22.16
C ARG A 77 7.14 13.44 -23.38
N LEU A 78 6.39 12.72 -24.21
CA LEU A 78 5.62 13.29 -25.31
C LEU A 78 4.25 13.81 -24.88
N MET A 79 3.88 13.64 -23.61
CA MET A 79 2.64 14.17 -23.03
C MET A 79 2.91 15.60 -22.56
N GLU A 80 2.19 16.56 -23.13
CA GLU A 80 2.15 17.96 -22.69
C GLU A 80 1.08 18.16 -21.60
N ASN A 81 0.02 17.35 -21.63
CA ASN A 81 -1.04 17.35 -20.62
C ASN A 81 -1.33 15.93 -20.10
N SER A 82 -1.94 15.84 -18.91
CA SER A 82 -2.43 14.59 -18.31
C SER A 82 -3.43 13.82 -19.19
N ASP A 83 -4.03 14.51 -20.15
CA ASP A 83 -5.10 14.00 -21.01
C ASP A 83 -4.60 13.62 -22.41
N ASP A 84 -3.31 13.82 -22.70
CA ASP A 84 -2.72 13.52 -24.00
C ASP A 84 -2.84 12.04 -24.37
N GLY A 85 -2.89 11.15 -23.37
CA GLY A 85 -3.19 9.73 -23.59
C GLY A 85 -4.58 9.48 -24.16
N LEU A 86 -5.53 10.40 -23.96
CA LEU A 86 -6.90 10.32 -24.43
C LEU A 86 -7.13 11.14 -25.70
N ASP A 87 -6.22 12.03 -26.07
CA ASP A 87 -6.31 12.86 -27.26
C ASP A 87 -5.61 12.21 -28.47
N ILE A 88 -6.33 12.05 -29.59
CA ILE A 88 -5.75 11.53 -30.85
C ILE A 88 -4.77 12.54 -31.45
N GLY A 89 -4.99 13.83 -31.19
CA GLY A 89 -4.16 14.92 -31.67
C GLY A 89 -2.82 15.04 -30.96
N SER A 90 -2.65 14.39 -29.80
CA SER A 90 -1.45 14.51 -29.00
C SER A 90 -0.22 13.88 -29.65
N LYS A 91 0.96 14.42 -29.32
CA LYS A 91 2.25 13.86 -29.78
C LYS A 91 2.46 12.45 -29.25
N PHE A 92 2.04 12.20 -28.01
CA PHE A 92 2.08 10.87 -27.38
C PHE A 92 1.28 9.84 -28.19
N TYR A 93 0.01 10.12 -28.48
CA TYR A 93 -0.86 9.19 -29.21
C TYR A 93 -0.40 9.02 -30.66
N SER A 94 0.05 10.10 -31.30
CA SER A 94 0.64 10.09 -32.64
C SER A 94 1.90 9.21 -32.71
N CYS A 95 2.77 9.28 -31.70
CA CYS A 95 3.95 8.43 -31.61
C CYS A 95 3.59 6.95 -31.52
N LEU A 96 2.74 6.56 -30.56
CA LEU A 96 2.30 5.18 -30.41
C LEU A 96 1.61 4.64 -31.67
N SER A 97 0.77 5.46 -32.31
CA SER A 97 0.11 5.11 -33.58
C SER A 97 1.12 4.87 -34.71
N GLN A 98 2.16 5.72 -34.79
CA GLN A 98 3.20 5.57 -35.80
C GLN A 98 4.10 4.35 -35.54
N VAL A 99 4.40 4.04 -34.29
CA VAL A 99 5.12 2.81 -33.90
C VAL A 99 4.30 1.58 -34.27
N ALA A 100 3.00 1.56 -33.94
CA ALA A 100 2.10 0.48 -34.32
C ALA A 100 2.04 0.31 -35.85
N ASN A 101 1.92 1.40 -36.60
CA ASN A 101 1.93 1.36 -38.05
C ASN A 101 3.27 0.85 -38.60
N LEU A 102 4.40 1.25 -38.04
CA LEU A 102 5.71 0.75 -38.42
C LEU A 102 5.80 -0.77 -38.23
N ILE A 103 5.32 -1.29 -37.10
CA ILE A 103 5.32 -2.72 -36.79
C ILE A 103 4.46 -3.50 -37.80
N ILE A 104 3.29 -2.98 -38.16
CA ILE A 104 2.35 -3.66 -39.06
C ILE A 104 2.79 -3.58 -40.52
N THR A 105 3.38 -2.46 -40.95
CA THR A 105 3.66 -2.19 -42.37
C THR A 105 5.09 -2.51 -42.80
N SER A 106 5.99 -2.75 -41.84
CA SER A 106 7.39 -3.09 -42.12
C SER A 106 7.52 -4.45 -42.81
N GLU A 107 8.46 -4.54 -43.75
CA GLU A 107 8.90 -5.83 -44.32
C GLU A 107 9.58 -6.70 -43.25
N SER A 108 10.34 -6.09 -42.33
CA SER A 108 10.99 -6.78 -41.21
C SER A 108 9.98 -7.17 -40.13
N PHE A 109 10.26 -8.27 -39.41
CA PHE A 109 9.52 -8.63 -38.21
C PHE A 109 9.96 -7.75 -37.03
N ILE A 110 9.10 -6.83 -36.59
CA ILE A 110 9.41 -5.87 -35.51
C ILE A 110 8.61 -6.22 -34.26
N ILE A 111 9.29 -6.31 -33.12
CA ILE A 111 8.70 -6.33 -31.79
C ILE A 111 8.98 -4.96 -31.16
N GLY A 112 7.93 -4.14 -31.01
CA GLY A 112 8.04 -2.84 -30.35
C GLY A 112 7.76 -2.96 -28.84
N CYS A 113 8.65 -2.40 -28.03
CA CYS A 113 8.47 -2.27 -26.59
C CYS A 113 8.56 -0.78 -26.23
N CYS A 114 7.48 -0.21 -25.72
CA CYS A 114 7.44 1.17 -25.27
C CYS A 114 7.31 1.20 -23.74
N SER A 115 8.07 2.05 -23.07
CA SER A 115 7.88 2.38 -21.66
C SER A 115 7.25 3.78 -21.52
N ALA A 116 6.28 3.89 -20.63
CA ALA A 116 5.64 5.16 -20.27
C ALA A 116 5.17 5.07 -18.82
N THR A 117 5.25 6.20 -18.11
CA THR A 117 4.63 6.36 -16.79
C THR A 117 3.25 6.95 -17.02
N SER A 118 2.23 6.43 -16.32
CA SER A 118 0.84 6.90 -16.44
C SER A 118 0.15 6.89 -15.09
N MET A 119 -0.64 7.93 -14.86
CA MET A 119 -1.55 8.08 -13.70
C MET A 119 -2.99 7.69 -14.03
N LYS A 120 -3.25 7.21 -15.26
CA LYS A 120 -4.57 6.76 -15.72
C LYS A 120 -4.56 5.28 -16.09
N PRO A 121 -5.72 4.61 -16.02
CA PRO A 121 -5.83 3.23 -16.45
C PRO A 121 -5.38 3.07 -17.91
N MET A 122 -4.53 2.07 -18.18
CA MET A 122 -3.97 1.84 -19.51
C MET A 122 -5.05 1.60 -20.57
N ARG A 123 -6.18 1.02 -20.20
CA ARG A 123 -7.30 0.83 -21.13
C ARG A 123 -7.89 2.13 -21.64
N ASP A 124 -7.85 3.19 -20.84
CA ASP A 124 -8.40 4.49 -21.16
C ASP A 124 -7.46 5.22 -22.13
N ILE A 125 -6.16 5.25 -21.80
CA ILE A 125 -5.10 5.77 -22.69
C ILE A 125 -5.15 5.08 -24.05
N LEU A 126 -5.30 3.75 -24.05
CA LEU A 126 -5.28 2.99 -25.28
C LEU A 126 -6.69 2.78 -25.88
N ALA A 127 -7.72 3.46 -25.39
CA ALA A 127 -9.13 3.18 -25.74
C ALA A 127 -9.42 3.29 -27.24
N LYS A 128 -8.64 4.13 -27.93
CA LYS A 128 -8.82 4.43 -29.36
C LYS A 128 -8.03 3.50 -30.28
N PHE A 129 -7.15 2.66 -29.73
CA PHE A 129 -6.47 1.60 -30.47
C PHE A 129 -7.39 0.40 -30.68
N ARG A 130 -7.45 -0.11 -31.91
CA ARG A 130 -8.31 -1.26 -32.29
C ARG A 130 -7.63 -2.62 -32.12
N GLN A 131 -6.33 -2.61 -31.83
CA GLN A 131 -5.53 -3.81 -31.67
C GLN A 131 -6.00 -4.66 -30.48
N LEU A 132 -5.83 -5.98 -30.58
CA LEU A 132 -6.02 -6.86 -29.43
C LEU A 132 -5.05 -6.45 -28.32
N ARG A 133 -5.57 -6.30 -27.10
CA ARG A 133 -4.79 -5.89 -25.93
C ARG A 133 -4.79 -7.02 -24.92
N ILE A 134 -3.60 -7.42 -24.50
CA ILE A 134 -3.39 -8.40 -23.44
C ILE A 134 -2.64 -7.69 -22.32
N GLN A 135 -3.29 -7.52 -21.18
CA GLN A 135 -2.65 -6.96 -20.00
C GLN A 135 -1.82 -8.06 -19.32
N LEU A 136 -0.54 -7.79 -19.12
CA LEU A 136 0.34 -8.66 -18.35
C LEU A 136 0.47 -8.09 -16.93
N PRO A 137 0.18 -8.88 -15.88
CA PRO A 137 0.37 -8.43 -14.51
C PRO A 137 1.86 -8.20 -14.24
N ILE A 138 2.19 -7.14 -13.50
CA ILE A 138 3.56 -6.85 -13.09
C ILE A 138 3.96 -7.87 -12.01
N PRO A 139 4.95 -8.75 -12.27
CA PRO A 139 5.37 -9.73 -11.28
C PRO A 139 6.06 -9.04 -10.09
N GLN A 140 5.90 -9.63 -8.91
CA GLN A 140 6.70 -9.27 -7.74
C GLN A 140 8.16 -9.68 -7.99
N LEU A 141 9.06 -8.70 -7.97
CA LEU A 141 10.48 -8.98 -8.09
C LEU A 141 11.02 -9.47 -6.74
N LYS A 142 11.90 -10.47 -6.81
CA LYS A 142 12.77 -10.80 -5.68
C LYS A 142 13.88 -9.77 -5.56
N ALA A 143 14.57 -9.76 -4.41
CA ALA A 143 15.79 -8.99 -4.22
C ALA A 143 16.74 -9.21 -5.41
N PRO A 144 17.23 -8.14 -6.07
CA PRO A 144 18.05 -8.26 -7.26
C PRO A 144 19.45 -8.80 -6.93
N GLY A 145 20.04 -9.47 -7.91
CA GLY A 145 21.47 -9.80 -7.93
C GLY A 145 22.18 -8.98 -9.00
N ARG A 146 23.43 -8.58 -8.75
CA ARG A 146 24.34 -7.95 -9.71
C ARG A 146 25.50 -8.90 -9.97
N PHE A 147 25.66 -9.36 -11.22
CA PHE A 147 26.70 -10.34 -11.61
C PHE A 147 26.75 -11.57 -10.69
N HIS A 148 25.59 -12.18 -10.44
CA HIS A 148 25.42 -13.33 -9.53
C HIS A 148 25.72 -13.08 -8.05
N LYS A 149 25.99 -11.83 -7.65
CA LYS A 149 26.10 -11.44 -6.23
C LYS A 149 24.82 -10.76 -5.76
N PRO A 150 24.28 -11.11 -4.57
CA PRO A 150 23.16 -10.36 -4.00
C PRO A 150 23.50 -8.88 -3.86
N VAL A 151 22.56 -8.01 -4.25
CA VAL A 151 22.69 -6.56 -3.97
C VAL A 151 22.49 -6.27 -2.49
N PHE A 152 21.57 -7.02 -1.87
CA PHE A 152 21.20 -6.87 -0.48
C PHE A 152 21.74 -8.04 0.36
N ASP A 153 22.34 -7.73 1.50
CA ASP A 153 22.73 -8.71 2.50
C ASP A 153 21.49 -9.14 3.30
N MET A 154 20.78 -10.14 2.76
CA MET A 154 19.54 -10.64 3.34
C MET A 154 19.76 -11.39 4.66
N GLU A 155 20.98 -11.58 5.16
CA GLU A 155 21.19 -12.14 6.50
C GLU A 155 20.80 -11.13 7.60
N LYS A 156 20.94 -9.83 7.31
CA LYS A 156 20.62 -8.75 8.26
C LYS A 156 19.11 -8.55 8.38
N PRO A 157 18.53 -8.61 9.60
CA PRO A 157 17.08 -8.43 9.81
C PRO A 157 16.54 -7.10 9.29
N LEU A 158 17.24 -5.99 9.52
CA LEU A 158 16.83 -4.67 9.02
C LEU A 158 16.75 -4.64 7.48
N VAL A 159 17.73 -5.25 6.79
CA VAL A 159 17.73 -5.35 5.32
C VAL A 159 16.54 -6.17 4.82
N LYS A 160 16.23 -7.29 5.48
CA LYS A 160 15.06 -8.11 5.14
C LYS A 160 13.76 -7.30 5.21
N ILE A 161 13.60 -6.48 6.26
CA ILE A 161 12.42 -5.62 6.46
C ILE A 161 12.36 -4.54 5.38
N LEU A 162 13.44 -3.78 5.17
CA LEU A 162 13.50 -2.73 4.16
C LEU A 162 13.20 -3.27 2.76
N VAL A 163 13.79 -4.40 2.38
CA VAL A 163 13.52 -5.07 1.10
C VAL A 163 12.08 -5.58 1.01
N GLY A 164 11.54 -6.09 2.12
CA GLY A 164 10.15 -6.52 2.24
C GLY A 164 9.16 -5.38 2.00
N ASP A 165 9.43 -4.22 2.58
CA ASP A 165 8.61 -3.01 2.46
C ASP A 165 8.55 -2.46 1.03
N MET A 166 9.56 -2.77 0.20
CA MET A 166 9.54 -2.45 -1.24
C MET A 166 8.55 -3.33 -2.01
N GLY A 167 8.03 -4.41 -1.43
CA GLY A 167 6.94 -5.23 -1.97
C GLY A 167 7.20 -5.80 -3.37
N GLY A 168 8.47 -6.00 -3.72
CA GLY A 168 8.93 -6.45 -5.03
C GLY A 168 8.75 -5.42 -6.15
N ASN A 169 8.61 -4.13 -5.82
CA ASN A 169 8.59 -3.03 -6.79
C ASN A 169 10.02 -2.72 -7.24
N GLY A 170 10.29 -2.85 -8.54
CA GLY A 170 11.65 -2.73 -9.08
C GLY A 170 12.30 -1.37 -8.87
N ARG A 171 11.55 -0.27 -9.04
CA ARG A 171 12.07 1.10 -8.84
C ARG A 171 12.34 1.39 -7.37
N ALA A 172 11.44 0.94 -6.48
CA ALA A 172 11.65 1.06 -5.05
C ALA A 172 12.88 0.25 -4.58
N LEU A 173 13.07 -0.98 -5.09
CA LEU A 173 14.27 -1.77 -4.82
C LEU A 173 15.55 -1.13 -5.39
N GLU A 174 15.47 -0.50 -6.56
CA GLU A 174 16.60 0.22 -7.15
C GLU A 174 17.01 1.42 -6.28
N ALA A 175 16.04 2.25 -5.87
CA ALA A 175 16.28 3.39 -4.98
C ALA A 175 16.83 2.93 -3.62
N LEU A 176 16.26 1.87 -3.03
CA LEU A 176 16.79 1.28 -1.79
C LEU A 176 18.26 0.84 -1.96
N GLY A 177 18.60 0.23 -3.09
CA GLY A 177 19.97 -0.19 -3.39
C GLY A 177 20.96 0.95 -3.57
N GLN A 178 20.49 2.18 -3.83
CA GLN A 178 21.32 3.38 -3.94
C GLN A 178 21.55 4.04 -2.58
N VAL A 179 20.53 4.05 -1.72
CA VAL A 179 20.61 4.70 -0.39
C VAL A 179 21.22 3.79 0.68
N ILE A 180 21.11 2.47 0.54
CA ILE A 180 21.60 1.56 1.57
C ILE A 180 23.14 1.55 1.57
N PRO A 181 23.79 1.82 2.72
CA PRO A 181 25.24 1.80 2.79
C PRO A 181 25.77 0.38 2.63
N SER A 182 26.87 0.24 1.90
CA SER A 182 27.55 -1.05 1.67
C SER A 182 28.04 -1.73 2.95
N ASN A 183 28.29 -0.95 4.01
CA ASN A 183 28.66 -1.42 5.34
C ASN A 183 27.54 -1.17 6.36
N LEU A 184 26.29 -1.50 6.01
CA LEU A 184 25.18 -1.41 6.96
C LEU A 184 25.49 -2.26 8.20
N ASP A 185 25.69 -1.62 9.35
CA ASP A 185 25.82 -2.31 10.65
C ASP A 185 24.61 -1.97 11.55
N ASP A 186 24.48 -2.66 12.68
CA ASP A 186 23.38 -2.42 13.62
C ASP A 186 23.41 -1.01 14.24
N ARG A 187 24.44 -0.19 13.95
CA ARG A 187 24.55 1.19 14.42
C ARG A 187 23.94 2.20 13.44
N CYS A 188 23.71 1.85 12.18
CA CYS A 188 23.03 2.72 11.22
C CYS A 188 21.60 3.06 11.68
N CYS A 189 21.18 4.32 11.50
CA CYS A 189 19.82 4.77 11.78
C CYS A 189 18.89 4.34 10.64
N ALA A 190 17.96 3.42 10.90
CA ALA A 190 17.00 2.97 9.90
C ALA A 190 16.13 4.13 9.36
N ASN A 191 15.81 5.10 10.22
CA ASN A 191 15.04 6.27 9.83
C ASN A 191 15.78 7.10 8.78
N ASP A 192 17.09 7.30 8.90
CA ASP A 192 17.85 8.10 7.92
C ASP A 192 17.79 7.48 6.52
N ILE A 193 17.93 6.15 6.45
CA ILE A 193 17.86 5.39 5.18
C ILE A 193 16.46 5.53 4.55
N ILE A 194 15.42 5.39 5.36
CA ILE A 194 14.03 5.48 4.91
C ILE A 194 13.65 6.90 4.48
N HIS A 195 14.13 7.93 5.18
CA HIS A 195 13.91 9.33 4.78
C HIS A 195 14.69 9.68 3.51
N GLN A 196 15.92 9.18 3.34
CA GLN A 196 16.65 9.35 2.08
C GLN A 196 15.98 8.63 0.91
N LEU A 197 15.50 7.40 1.15
CA LEU A 197 14.69 6.66 0.19
C LEU A 197 13.42 7.44 -0.20
N ALA A 198 12.76 8.06 0.77
CA ALA A 198 11.57 8.86 0.52
C ALA A 198 11.86 10.00 -0.44
N MET A 199 12.92 10.77 -0.21
CA MET A 199 13.31 11.88 -1.09
C MET A 199 13.57 11.42 -2.52
N GLU A 200 14.29 10.30 -2.71
CA GLU A 200 14.56 9.74 -4.05
C GLU A 200 13.27 9.30 -4.77
N LEU A 201 12.33 8.69 -4.04
CA LEU A 201 11.06 8.26 -4.62
C LEU A 201 10.09 9.43 -4.85
N GLU A 202 10.09 10.43 -3.98
CA GLU A 202 9.31 11.67 -4.12
C GLU A 202 9.74 12.45 -5.36
N ASP A 203 11.06 12.57 -5.61
CA ASP A 203 11.56 13.20 -6.84
C ASP A 203 11.18 12.41 -8.10
N LEU A 204 11.38 11.09 -8.07
CA LEU A 204 11.12 10.21 -9.22
C LEU A 204 9.62 10.14 -9.60
N TYR A 205 8.73 10.34 -8.64
CA TYR A 205 7.27 10.23 -8.80
C TYR A 205 6.52 11.49 -8.35
N SER A 206 7.10 12.66 -8.54
CA SER A 206 6.50 13.96 -8.16
C SER A 206 5.03 14.10 -8.58
N ASP A 207 4.68 13.70 -9.81
CA ASP A 207 3.30 13.71 -10.31
C ASP A 207 2.30 12.91 -9.45
N VAL A 208 2.75 11.80 -8.82
CA VAL A 208 1.92 11.00 -7.90
C VAL A 208 1.60 11.79 -6.65
N PHE A 209 2.59 12.51 -6.14
CA PHE A 209 2.47 13.27 -4.89
C PHE A 209 1.69 14.57 -5.07
N ASP A 210 1.84 15.24 -6.22
CA ASP A 210 1.02 16.39 -6.60
C ASP A 210 -0.48 16.05 -6.68
N ASN A 211 -0.80 14.78 -6.93
CA ASN A 211 -2.17 14.26 -7.00
C ASN A 211 -2.51 13.30 -5.85
N ALA A 212 -1.76 13.33 -4.75
CA ALA A 212 -1.89 12.37 -3.65
C ALA A 212 -3.31 12.30 -3.07
N ASP A 213 -4.02 13.43 -2.99
CA ASP A 213 -5.40 13.48 -2.46
C ASP A 213 -6.37 12.56 -3.22
N SER A 214 -6.11 12.28 -4.51
CA SER A 214 -6.90 11.33 -5.31
C SER A 214 -6.77 9.88 -4.83
N TYR A 215 -5.70 9.57 -4.08
CA TYR A 215 -5.42 8.25 -3.51
C TYR A 215 -5.93 8.07 -2.09
N LYS A 216 -6.50 9.11 -1.46
CA LYS A 216 -6.94 9.08 -0.06
C LYS A 216 -7.88 7.91 0.26
N GLU A 217 -8.97 7.78 -0.49
CA GLU A 217 -9.96 6.71 -0.28
C GLU A 217 -9.36 5.32 -0.55
N LEU A 218 -8.43 5.26 -1.51
CA LEU A 218 -7.73 4.05 -1.87
C LEU A 218 -6.76 3.58 -0.78
N LEU A 219 -6.04 4.51 -0.14
CA LEU A 219 -5.22 4.21 1.03
C LEU A 219 -6.08 3.62 2.15
N ARG A 220 -7.21 4.24 2.47
CA ARG A 220 -8.10 3.75 3.53
C ARG A 220 -8.52 2.30 3.29
N VAL A 221 -8.90 1.98 2.05
CA VAL A 221 -9.34 0.63 1.62
C VAL A 221 -8.21 -0.40 1.64
N ILE A 222 -7.00 -0.02 1.20
CA ILE A 222 -5.83 -0.92 1.22
C ILE A 222 -5.40 -1.19 2.66
N LEU A 223 -5.25 -0.12 3.44
CA LEU A 223 -4.79 -0.18 4.81
C LEU A 223 -5.76 -1.01 5.67
N SER A 224 -7.07 -0.88 5.47
CA SER A 224 -8.10 -1.65 6.19
C SER A 224 -8.29 -3.09 5.75
N SER A 225 -7.58 -3.55 4.70
CA SER A 225 -7.78 -4.88 4.09
C SER A 225 -9.21 -5.13 3.61
N THR A 226 -9.90 -4.07 3.15
CA THR A 226 -11.34 -4.17 2.81
C THR A 226 -11.56 -5.05 1.57
N PRO A 227 -12.44 -6.08 1.64
CA PRO A 227 -12.82 -6.87 0.48
C PRO A 227 -13.57 -6.02 -0.55
N LEU A 228 -13.20 -6.15 -1.82
CA LEU A 228 -13.77 -5.40 -2.93
C LEU A 228 -14.19 -6.33 -4.06
N SER A 229 -15.32 -6.05 -4.69
CA SER A 229 -15.67 -6.68 -5.96
C SER A 229 -14.93 -6.00 -7.11
N ILE A 230 -14.31 -6.78 -8.00
CA ILE A 230 -13.65 -6.28 -9.21
C ILE A 230 -14.62 -5.53 -10.15
N ASN A 231 -15.93 -5.81 -10.04
CA ASN A 231 -16.96 -5.25 -10.91
C ASN A 231 -17.55 -3.94 -10.38
N CYS A 232 -17.30 -3.59 -9.12
CA CYS A 232 -17.84 -2.40 -8.48
C CYS A 232 -16.77 -1.32 -8.30
N PRO A 233 -17.12 -0.03 -8.33
CA PRO A 233 -16.20 1.03 -7.96
C PRO A 233 -15.70 0.86 -6.52
N VAL A 234 -14.45 1.25 -6.28
CA VAL A 234 -13.90 1.34 -4.92
C VAL A 234 -14.69 2.41 -4.16
N PRO A 235 -15.15 2.14 -2.92
CA PRO A 235 -15.89 3.10 -2.11
C PRO A 235 -15.21 4.48 -2.09
N GLY A 236 -16.00 5.54 -2.23
CA GLY A 236 -15.49 6.91 -2.30
C GLY A 236 -14.93 7.34 -3.66
N THR A 237 -14.81 6.43 -4.63
CA THR A 237 -14.24 6.71 -5.96
C THR A 237 -15.17 6.28 -7.10
N ASN A 238 -14.81 6.64 -8.34
CA ASN A 238 -15.48 6.20 -9.56
C ASN A 238 -14.74 5.06 -10.29
N LEU A 239 -13.58 4.64 -9.79
CA LEU A 239 -12.73 3.65 -10.44
C LEU A 239 -12.87 2.28 -9.78
N ARG A 240 -12.81 1.23 -10.59
CA ARG A 240 -12.83 -0.16 -10.13
C ARG A 240 -11.44 -0.66 -9.73
N PRO A 241 -11.34 -1.77 -8.97
CA PRO A 241 -10.05 -2.34 -8.57
C PRO A 241 -9.12 -2.68 -9.75
N ASP A 242 -9.65 -3.19 -10.87
CA ASP A 242 -8.87 -3.51 -12.06
C ASP A 242 -8.25 -2.26 -12.72
N GLN A 243 -8.97 -1.13 -12.69
CA GLN A 243 -8.51 0.14 -13.23
C GLN A 243 -7.37 0.74 -12.41
N PHE A 244 -7.40 0.60 -11.08
CA PHE A 244 -6.26 0.99 -10.23
C PHE A 244 -5.05 0.07 -10.45
N ALA A 245 -5.28 -1.24 -10.61
CA ALA A 245 -4.21 -2.20 -10.87
C ALA A 245 -3.50 -1.94 -12.22
N GLU A 246 -4.21 -1.39 -13.21
CA GLU A 246 -3.63 -0.98 -14.49
C GLU A 246 -2.63 0.17 -14.39
N MET A 247 -2.65 0.97 -13.32
CA MET A 247 -1.69 2.05 -13.10
C MET A 247 -0.33 1.53 -12.60
N GLY A 248 -0.26 0.27 -12.14
CA GLY A 248 0.98 -0.44 -11.82
C GLY A 248 1.56 -0.23 -10.41
N LEU A 249 1.17 0.83 -9.69
CA LEU A 249 1.57 1.03 -8.29
C LEU A 249 0.81 0.13 -7.30
N ILE A 250 -0.43 -0.18 -7.65
CA ILE A 250 -1.38 -0.92 -6.81
C ILE A 250 -1.70 -2.23 -7.51
N ARG A 251 -2.01 -3.26 -6.72
CA ARG A 251 -2.36 -4.59 -7.21
C ARG A 251 -3.74 -4.96 -6.71
N PHE A 252 -4.44 -5.79 -7.48
CA PHE A 252 -5.66 -6.45 -7.04
C PHE A 252 -5.39 -7.94 -6.87
N GLU A 253 -5.46 -8.42 -5.63
CA GLU A 253 -5.30 -9.82 -5.27
C GLU A 253 -6.69 -10.45 -5.19
N ALA A 254 -7.12 -11.09 -6.27
CA ALA A 254 -8.39 -11.80 -6.34
C ALA A 254 -8.39 -13.03 -5.43
N GLU A 255 -9.50 -13.24 -4.73
CA GLU A 255 -9.75 -14.50 -4.02
C GLU A 255 -10.01 -15.61 -5.04
N LYS A 256 -9.61 -16.83 -4.69
CA LYS A 256 -9.67 -17.98 -5.61
C LYS A 256 -11.10 -18.19 -6.11
N ASN A 257 -11.30 -18.17 -7.43
CA ASN A 257 -12.60 -18.34 -8.10
C ASN A 257 -13.67 -17.31 -7.67
N SER A 258 -13.25 -16.13 -7.23
CA SER A 258 -14.16 -15.08 -6.75
C SER A 258 -14.02 -13.82 -7.60
N ALA A 259 -15.12 -13.08 -7.73
CA ALA A 259 -15.08 -11.69 -8.21
C ALA A 259 -14.60 -10.71 -7.13
N PHE A 260 -14.40 -11.20 -5.90
CA PHE A 260 -13.89 -10.42 -4.79
C PHE A 260 -12.38 -10.58 -4.64
N GLY A 261 -11.75 -9.56 -4.08
CA GLY A 261 -10.32 -9.52 -3.80
C GLY A 261 -9.97 -8.31 -2.93
N ARG A 262 -8.67 -8.05 -2.79
CA ARG A 262 -8.16 -6.91 -2.02
C ARG A 262 -7.19 -6.11 -2.84
N LEU A 263 -7.17 -4.81 -2.61
CA LEU A 263 -6.13 -3.95 -3.15
C LEU A 263 -4.91 -4.02 -2.25
N THR A 264 -3.73 -4.21 -2.84
CA THR A 264 -2.45 -4.25 -2.12
C THR A 264 -1.47 -3.28 -2.76
N CYS A 265 -0.56 -2.76 -1.94
CA CYS A 265 0.48 -1.82 -2.37
C CYS A 265 1.72 -2.07 -1.51
N PRO A 266 2.94 -1.93 -2.06
CA PRO A 266 4.14 -1.97 -1.25
C PRO A 266 4.08 -0.97 -0.09
N TYR A 267 4.62 -1.36 1.07
CA TYR A 267 4.54 -0.57 2.29
C TYR A 267 5.14 0.83 2.13
N VAL A 268 6.28 0.94 1.44
CA VAL A 268 6.92 2.25 1.18
C VAL A 268 6.00 3.22 0.45
N TRP A 269 5.19 2.74 -0.51
CA TRP A 269 4.23 3.58 -1.23
C TRP A 269 3.05 3.97 -0.36
N LEU A 270 2.57 3.05 0.49
CA LEU A 270 1.54 3.38 1.48
C LEU A 270 2.00 4.50 2.41
N TRP A 271 3.23 4.42 2.91
CA TRP A 271 3.83 5.44 3.76
C TRP A 271 3.99 6.78 3.03
N LEU A 272 4.60 6.79 1.84
CA LEU A 272 4.87 8.01 1.09
C LEU A 272 3.57 8.74 0.70
N ILE A 273 2.58 8.00 0.19
CA ILE A 273 1.30 8.61 -0.18
C ILE A 273 0.56 9.06 1.08
N ALA A 274 0.57 8.29 2.17
CA ALA A 274 -0.08 8.71 3.42
C ALA A 274 0.52 10.01 4.00
N ARG A 275 1.82 10.25 3.83
CA ARG A 275 2.48 11.52 4.19
C ARG A 275 2.10 12.67 3.29
N ALA A 276 1.91 12.42 2.00
CA ALA A 276 1.53 13.43 1.02
C ALA A 276 0.04 13.81 1.12
N VAL A 277 -0.82 12.88 1.56
CA VAL A 277 -2.25 13.15 1.79
C VAL A 277 -2.43 13.88 3.12
N ASN A 278 -3.11 15.02 3.11
CA ASN A 278 -3.47 15.75 4.34
C ASN A 278 -4.70 15.12 5.03
N ASP A 279 -4.66 13.82 5.31
CA ASP A 279 -5.72 13.08 6.01
C ASP A 279 -5.39 12.97 7.51
N PRO A 280 -6.19 13.59 8.40
CA PRO A 280 -5.96 13.53 9.84
C PRO A 280 -5.92 12.12 10.42
N ILE A 281 -6.66 11.17 9.82
CA ILE A 281 -6.62 9.78 10.26
C ILE A 281 -5.26 9.17 9.93
N LEU A 282 -4.75 9.39 8.71
CA LEU A 282 -3.49 8.81 8.24
C LEU A 282 -2.25 9.47 8.86
N LEU A 283 -2.30 10.78 9.13
CA LEU A 283 -1.19 11.52 9.76
C LEU A 283 -0.85 11.01 11.17
N ASN A 284 -1.84 10.44 11.87
CA ASN A 284 -1.64 9.91 13.22
C ASN A 284 -0.99 8.51 13.23
N TRP A 285 -0.82 7.88 12.07
CA TRP A 285 -0.20 6.56 11.96
C TRP A 285 1.31 6.69 11.88
N ARG A 286 2.02 5.97 12.75
CA ARG A 286 3.49 5.87 12.72
C ARG A 286 3.92 4.83 11.69
N PHE A 287 4.10 5.27 10.45
CA PHE A 287 4.58 4.41 9.37
C PHE A 287 6.11 4.23 9.35
N ASP A 288 6.84 5.07 10.09
CA ASP A 288 8.29 5.15 10.14
C ASP A 288 8.88 4.61 11.46
N ASP A 289 8.18 3.70 12.13
CA ASP A 289 8.58 3.07 13.42
C ASP A 289 9.82 2.13 13.33
N TYR A 290 10.64 2.24 12.27
CA TYR A 290 11.77 1.34 12.00
C TYR A 290 12.75 1.26 13.17
N ASN A 291 12.87 2.32 13.97
CA ASN A 291 13.65 2.33 15.20
C ASN A 291 13.07 1.41 16.30
N GLU A 292 11.74 1.30 16.43
CA GLU A 292 11.09 0.34 17.35
C GLU A 292 11.35 -1.12 16.89
N ILE A 293 11.40 -1.34 15.57
CA ILE A 293 11.73 -2.64 14.98
C ILE A 293 13.22 -2.98 15.16
N GLN A 294 14.12 -2.01 14.99
CA GLN A 294 15.56 -2.19 15.22
C GLN A 294 15.86 -2.49 16.70
N HIS A 295 15.12 -1.89 17.63
CA HIS A 295 15.21 -2.17 19.06
C HIS A 295 14.98 -3.64 19.42
N LEU A 296 14.07 -4.35 18.73
CA LEU A 296 13.85 -5.79 18.95
C LEU A 296 15.13 -6.63 18.75
N HIS A 297 16.04 -6.15 17.90
CA HIS A 297 17.29 -6.80 17.59
C HIS A 297 18.48 -6.22 18.37
N ASN A 298 18.37 -4.99 18.89
CA ASN A 298 19.39 -4.36 19.72
C ASN A 298 18.78 -3.39 20.77
N PRO A 299 18.53 -3.85 22.01
CA PRO A 299 17.77 -3.11 23.03
C PRO A 299 18.51 -1.91 23.66
N GLU A 300 19.78 -1.68 23.36
CA GLU A 300 20.60 -0.64 24.04
C GLU A 300 20.35 0.81 23.54
N LYS A 301 19.54 1.03 22.47
CA LYS A 301 19.54 2.30 21.70
C LYS A 301 18.33 3.25 21.81
N VAL A 302 17.27 2.96 22.57
CA VAL A 302 16.08 3.86 22.65
C VAL A 302 15.46 3.91 24.05
N SER A 303 14.85 5.04 24.40
CA SER A 303 14.17 5.30 25.68
C SER A 303 13.07 4.29 26.03
N LEU A 304 12.98 3.91 27.31
CA LEU A 304 12.00 3.00 27.94
C LEU A 304 10.51 3.25 27.64
N GLY A 305 10.15 4.38 27.02
CA GLY A 305 8.75 4.74 26.69
C GLY A 305 8.17 4.02 25.45
N ALA A 306 8.97 3.29 24.68
CA ALA A 306 8.53 2.64 23.42
C ALA A 306 7.88 1.25 23.62
N GLN A 307 7.80 0.75 24.85
CA GLN A 307 7.43 -0.65 25.14
C GLN A 307 6.16 -0.74 25.96
N LEU A 308 4.99 -0.61 25.33
CA LEU A 308 3.75 -0.49 26.09
C LEU A 308 2.59 -1.18 25.39
N TRP A 309 1.91 -2.05 26.13
CA TRP A 309 0.62 -2.65 25.79
C TRP A 309 -0.37 -1.60 25.22
N GLN A 310 -0.31 -0.38 25.74
CA GLN A 310 -1.07 0.79 25.28
C GLN A 310 -0.84 1.13 23.80
N ASN A 311 0.34 0.86 23.23
CA ASN A 311 0.61 1.09 21.79
C ASN A 311 -0.17 0.10 20.93
N PHE A 312 -0.34 -1.15 21.37
CA PHE A 312 -1.13 -2.13 20.63
C PHE A 312 -2.62 -1.82 20.72
N GLU A 313 -3.12 -1.40 21.90
CA GLU A 313 -4.48 -0.90 22.04
C GLU A 313 -4.73 0.30 21.13
N ARG A 314 -3.81 1.27 21.14
CA ARG A 314 -3.88 2.44 20.28
C ARG A 314 -3.90 2.06 18.79
N PHE A 315 -3.01 1.17 18.37
CA PHE A 315 -2.98 0.67 16.99
C PHE A 315 -4.31 0.04 16.57
N VAL A 316 -4.88 -0.84 17.41
CA VAL A 316 -6.18 -1.47 17.13
C VAL A 316 -7.30 -0.43 17.06
N ALA A 317 -7.28 0.57 17.94
CA ALA A 317 -8.26 1.64 17.94
C ALA A 317 -8.16 2.51 16.68
N ASP A 318 -6.96 2.96 16.32
CA ASP A 318 -6.72 3.73 15.10
C ASP A 318 -7.12 2.93 13.85
N PHE A 319 -6.86 1.61 13.83
CA PHE A 319 -7.28 0.71 12.75
C PHE A 319 -8.81 0.64 12.61
N ARG A 320 -9.53 0.61 13.74
CA ARG A 320 -10.99 0.63 13.72
C ARG A 320 -11.55 1.99 13.30
N VAL A 321 -10.91 3.09 13.68
CA VAL A 321 -11.23 4.45 13.19
C VAL A 321 -11.04 4.53 11.68
N LEU A 322 -9.91 4.05 11.17
CA LEU A 322 -9.63 3.98 9.73
C LEU A 322 -10.75 3.26 8.97
N LYS A 323 -11.17 2.08 9.46
CA LYS A 323 -12.28 1.31 8.88
C LYS A 323 -13.62 2.06 8.84
N SER A 324 -13.87 2.91 9.82
CA SER A 324 -15.10 3.72 9.88
C SER A 324 -15.16 4.81 8.81
N GLY A 325 -14.01 5.23 8.28
CA GLY A 325 -13.89 6.30 7.28
C GLY A 325 -13.99 5.85 5.82
N ILE A 326 -14.14 4.55 5.55
CA ILE A 326 -14.16 4.00 4.17
C ILE A 326 -15.50 4.24 3.47
N TYR A 327 -16.58 4.07 4.23
CA TYR A 327 -17.93 4.18 3.70
C TYR A 327 -18.49 5.57 3.98
N LYS A 328 -19.14 6.16 2.98
CA LYS A 328 -19.91 7.39 3.16
C LYS A 328 -21.00 7.17 4.21
N GLU A 329 -21.34 8.21 4.96
CA GLU A 329 -22.38 8.12 5.98
C GLU A 329 -23.67 7.47 5.44
N LYS A 330 -24.29 6.63 6.27
CA LYS A 330 -25.55 5.93 5.98
C LYS A 330 -25.46 4.79 4.95
N VAL A 331 -24.28 4.45 4.44
CA VAL A 331 -24.07 3.12 3.84
C VAL A 331 -24.18 2.07 4.94
N GLU A 332 -24.73 0.91 4.62
CA GLU A 332 -25.00 -0.18 5.57
C GLU A 332 -24.04 -1.37 5.29
N PRO A 333 -22.72 -1.28 5.56
CA PRO A 333 -21.82 -2.41 5.39
C PRO A 333 -22.19 -3.58 6.32
N SER A 334 -21.94 -4.80 5.86
CA SER A 334 -22.07 -5.99 6.71
C SER A 334 -20.95 -6.05 7.76
N ILE A 335 -21.17 -6.79 8.84
CA ILE A 335 -20.14 -7.02 9.87
C ILE A 335 -18.86 -7.64 9.29
N HIS A 336 -19.00 -8.56 8.34
CA HIS A 336 -17.86 -9.19 7.64
C HIS A 336 -17.07 -8.22 6.75
N THR A 337 -17.68 -7.09 6.39
CA THR A 337 -17.01 -6.03 5.64
C THR A 337 -16.15 -5.16 6.57
N ILE A 338 -16.65 -4.85 7.77
CA ILE A 338 -15.93 -4.06 8.79
C ILE A 338 -14.86 -4.91 9.48
N HIS A 339 -15.17 -6.17 9.75
CA HIS A 339 -14.28 -7.15 10.37
C HIS A 339 -14.03 -8.32 9.41
N PRO A 340 -13.19 -8.10 8.39
CA PRO A 340 -12.88 -9.11 7.39
C PRO A 340 -12.01 -10.23 7.95
N GLY A 341 -11.93 -11.30 7.16
CA GLY A 341 -11.34 -12.57 7.57
C GLY A 341 -12.34 -13.44 8.32
N SER A 342 -11.93 -14.64 8.67
CA SER A 342 -12.71 -15.60 9.48
C SER A 342 -12.91 -15.16 10.94
N ALA A 343 -12.96 -13.84 11.18
CA ALA A 343 -13.15 -13.27 12.50
C ALA A 343 -14.53 -13.65 13.06
N PHE A 344 -15.58 -13.62 12.24
CA PHE A 344 -16.97 -13.96 12.60
C PHE A 344 -17.47 -15.19 11.83
N ASP A 345 -18.42 -15.94 12.40
CA ASP A 345 -19.05 -17.06 11.71
C ASP A 345 -20.07 -16.58 10.68
N SER A 346 -19.76 -16.78 9.40
CA SER A 346 -20.65 -16.41 8.30
C SER A 346 -21.97 -17.15 8.33
N ARG A 347 -22.12 -18.29 9.01
CA ARG A 347 -23.40 -19.01 9.03
C ARG A 347 -24.42 -18.36 9.95
N THR A 348 -23.98 -17.61 10.96
CA THR A 348 -24.84 -17.04 12.01
C THR A 348 -24.88 -15.52 11.98
N ASP A 349 -23.90 -14.84 11.38
CA ASP A 349 -23.75 -13.38 11.42
C ASP A 349 -23.85 -12.69 10.04
N ASN A 350 -24.32 -13.40 9.00
CA ASN A 350 -24.45 -12.86 7.63
C ASN A 350 -25.43 -11.68 7.49
N ASP A 351 -26.43 -11.58 8.38
CA ASP A 351 -27.51 -10.58 8.29
C ASP A 351 -27.29 -9.36 9.20
N ILE A 352 -26.06 -9.12 9.65
CA ILE A 352 -25.72 -7.97 10.49
C ILE A 352 -25.21 -6.83 9.62
N TYR A 353 -26.01 -5.77 9.52
CA TYR A 353 -25.71 -4.55 8.77
C TYR A 353 -25.62 -3.35 9.70
N LEU A 354 -24.51 -2.62 9.61
CA LEU A 354 -24.18 -1.52 10.51
C LEU A 354 -24.26 -0.20 9.76
N LYS A 355 -24.87 0.82 10.35
CA LYS A 355 -24.92 2.16 9.76
C LYS A 355 -23.54 2.80 9.87
N SER A 356 -22.89 3.01 8.73
CA SER A 356 -21.58 3.64 8.69
C SER A 356 -21.63 5.09 9.17
N ARG A 357 -20.70 5.41 10.08
CA ARG A 357 -20.39 6.74 10.59
C ARG A 357 -18.88 6.82 10.77
N SER A 358 -18.28 7.96 10.47
CA SER A 358 -16.86 8.19 10.76
C SER A 358 -16.68 8.37 12.27
N LEU A 359 -15.78 7.57 12.85
CA LEU A 359 -15.48 7.57 14.28
C LEU A 359 -14.30 8.50 14.57
N LYS A 360 -14.34 9.13 15.74
CA LYS A 360 -13.23 9.88 16.34
C LYS A 360 -12.75 9.13 17.57
N LEU A 361 -11.44 9.02 17.70
CA LEU A 361 -10.85 8.35 18.84
C LEU A 361 -10.88 9.24 20.09
N VAL A 362 -11.27 8.67 21.22
CA VAL A 362 -11.40 9.34 22.52
C VAL A 362 -10.85 8.44 23.62
N TYR A 363 -10.21 9.03 24.62
CA TYR A 363 -9.83 8.34 25.85
C TYR A 363 -10.85 8.62 26.95
N SER A 364 -11.34 7.56 27.60
CA SER A 364 -12.14 7.71 28.79
C SER A 364 -11.24 7.96 30.00
N SER A 365 -11.54 8.99 30.78
CA SER A 365 -10.92 9.22 32.09
C SER A 365 -11.44 8.23 33.14
N ASP A 366 -12.65 7.70 32.93
CA ASP A 366 -13.31 6.77 33.84
C ASP A 366 -13.24 5.33 33.35
N ARG A 367 -13.40 4.38 34.28
CA ARG A 367 -13.61 2.96 33.96
C ARG A 367 -15.09 2.74 33.67
N ILE A 368 -15.41 2.39 32.43
CA ILE A 368 -16.79 2.32 31.96
C ILE A 368 -17.18 0.88 31.67
N SER A 369 -18.41 0.50 32.04
CA SER A 369 -19.01 -0.75 31.59
C SER A 369 -19.39 -0.63 30.12
N THR A 370 -18.86 -1.53 29.29
CA THR A 370 -19.07 -1.52 27.83
C THR A 370 -20.31 -2.28 27.38
N LYS A 371 -21.17 -2.73 28.30
CA LYS A 371 -22.40 -3.44 27.94
C LYS A 371 -23.47 -2.44 27.54
N SER A 372 -24.23 -2.73 26.47
CA SER A 372 -25.30 -1.81 25.98
C SER A 372 -26.40 -1.51 27.00
N ASN A 373 -26.58 -2.35 28.02
CA ASN A 373 -27.53 -2.07 29.11
C ASN A 373 -27.01 -1.09 30.17
N SER A 374 -25.75 -0.66 30.05
CA SER A 374 -25.05 0.25 30.95
C SER A 374 -24.58 1.49 30.17
N ILE A 375 -25.51 2.30 29.66
CA ILE A 375 -25.16 3.54 28.95
C ILE A 375 -24.67 4.56 29.98
N ALA A 376 -23.35 4.76 30.02
CA ALA A 376 -22.73 5.79 30.85
C ALA A 376 -22.40 7.00 29.98
N SER A 377 -22.51 8.19 30.56
CA SER A 377 -21.90 9.35 29.92
C SER A 377 -20.38 9.30 30.13
N ILE A 378 -19.64 9.61 29.08
CA ILE A 378 -18.20 9.42 29.05
C ILE A 378 -17.51 10.73 29.42
N MET A 379 -16.70 10.68 30.47
CA MET A 379 -15.80 11.76 30.83
C MET A 379 -14.48 11.60 30.08
N HIS A 380 -14.05 12.69 29.46
CA HIS A 380 -12.80 12.84 28.76
C HIS A 380 -12.10 14.13 29.24
N GLU A 381 -10.81 14.28 28.96
CA GLU A 381 -10.00 15.43 29.41
C GLU A 381 -10.62 16.79 29.04
N ASN A 382 -11.29 16.87 27.89
CA ASN A 382 -11.93 18.09 27.39
C ASN A 382 -13.45 18.18 27.69
N GLY A 383 -13.96 17.36 28.60
CA GLY A 383 -15.34 17.40 29.06
C GLY A 383 -16.12 16.11 28.83
N LYS A 384 -17.45 16.26 28.75
CA LYS A 384 -18.40 15.15 28.71
C LYS A 384 -18.84 14.87 27.27
N ILE A 385 -18.73 13.61 26.83
CA ILE A 385 -19.10 13.17 25.48
C ILE A 385 -20.36 12.32 25.55
N ASP A 386 -21.26 12.54 24.59
CA ASP A 386 -22.40 11.65 24.34
C ASP A 386 -21.96 10.53 23.39
N ALA A 387 -21.68 9.37 23.96
CA ALA A 387 -21.24 8.21 23.21
C ALA A 387 -22.33 7.62 22.31
N THR A 388 -23.61 7.92 22.58
CA THR A 388 -24.75 7.35 21.85
C THR A 388 -24.98 7.98 20.47
N ASP A 389 -24.26 9.06 20.16
CA ASP A 389 -24.27 9.68 18.84
C ASP A 389 -23.62 8.82 17.75
N GLY A 390 -22.90 7.76 18.14
CA GLY A 390 -22.22 6.82 17.25
C GLY A 390 -21.07 7.43 16.44
N GLN A 391 -20.46 8.51 16.91
CA GLN A 391 -19.32 9.17 16.28
C GLN A 391 -18.00 8.96 17.04
N HIS A 392 -18.02 8.20 18.14
CA HIS A 392 -16.90 8.09 19.05
C HIS A 392 -16.46 6.62 19.19
N LEU A 393 -15.17 6.37 18.97
CA LEU A 393 -14.49 5.15 19.40
C LEU A 393 -13.76 5.47 20.69
N ILE A 394 -14.06 4.75 21.76
CA ILE A 394 -13.55 5.04 23.09
C ILE A 394 -12.55 3.97 23.50
N ILE A 395 -11.33 4.38 23.86
CA ILE A 395 -10.40 3.58 24.66
C ILE A 395 -10.81 3.75 26.13
N ASN A 396 -11.05 2.62 26.81
CA ASN A 396 -11.53 2.61 28.18
C ASN A 396 -10.44 3.08 29.18
N GLY A 397 -10.85 3.50 30.37
CA GLY A 397 -9.94 3.98 31.40
C GLY A 397 -9.00 2.89 31.91
N GLU A 398 -7.79 3.28 32.30
CA GLU A 398 -6.75 2.35 32.77
C GLU A 398 -7.23 1.49 33.95
N GLY A 399 -7.00 0.17 33.84
CA GLY A 399 -7.43 -0.81 34.83
C GLY A 399 -8.91 -1.19 34.76
N ALA A 400 -9.62 -0.86 33.67
CA ALA A 400 -10.92 -1.44 33.38
C ALA A 400 -10.85 -2.98 33.35
N SER A 401 -11.89 -3.64 33.86
CA SER A 401 -11.90 -5.10 33.98
C SER A 401 -12.10 -5.84 32.66
N ALA A 402 -12.70 -5.18 31.67
CA ALA A 402 -12.98 -5.67 30.33
C ALA A 402 -13.45 -4.53 29.42
N GLY A 403 -13.47 -4.77 28.11
CA GLY A 403 -13.90 -3.84 27.08
C GLY A 403 -12.89 -2.72 26.88
N ASP A 404 -11.72 -3.07 26.38
CA ASP A 404 -10.58 -2.14 26.24
C ASP A 404 -10.91 -1.01 25.26
N ILE A 405 -11.62 -1.33 24.17
CA ILE A 405 -12.09 -0.35 23.19
C ILE A 405 -13.56 -0.63 22.87
N PHE A 406 -14.39 0.40 22.74
CA PHE A 406 -15.79 0.25 22.39
C PHE A 406 -16.37 1.46 21.65
N CYS A 407 -17.47 1.25 20.94
CA CYS A 407 -18.30 2.31 20.38
C CYS A 407 -19.76 1.90 20.34
N TYR A 408 -20.66 2.90 20.35
CA TYR A 408 -22.06 2.67 20.09
C TYR A 408 -22.32 2.77 18.60
N ILE A 409 -23.03 1.79 18.06
CA ILE A 409 -23.34 1.73 16.63
C ILE A 409 -24.82 1.40 16.42
N THR A 410 -25.36 1.91 15.31
CA THR A 410 -26.72 1.59 14.90
C THR A 410 -26.69 0.40 13.96
N GLU A 411 -27.36 -0.68 14.37
CA GLU A 411 -27.61 -1.84 13.52
C GLU A 411 -29.00 -1.72 12.89
N LYS A 412 -29.10 -2.09 11.61
CA LYS A 412 -30.37 -2.28 10.93
C LYS A 412 -30.72 -3.76 10.87
N THR A 413 -31.84 -4.11 11.48
CA THR A 413 -32.36 -5.48 11.47
C THR A 413 -32.98 -5.83 10.12
N SER A 414 -33.13 -7.13 9.85
CA SER A 414 -33.78 -7.64 8.63
C SER A 414 -35.23 -7.16 8.47
N ALA A 415 -35.89 -6.75 9.56
CA ALA A 415 -37.24 -6.16 9.55
C ALA A 415 -37.23 -4.64 9.26
N GLY A 416 -36.07 -4.04 8.98
CA GLY A 416 -35.90 -2.61 8.74
C GLY A 416 -35.90 -1.73 10.01
N GLN A 417 -35.98 -2.34 11.20
CA GLN A 417 -35.88 -1.60 12.47
C GLN A 417 -34.43 -1.28 12.79
N GLU A 418 -34.17 -0.05 13.24
CA GLU A 418 -32.87 0.36 13.77
C GLU A 418 -32.80 0.08 15.27
N ARG A 419 -31.65 -0.43 15.72
CA ARG A 419 -31.34 -0.55 17.15
C ARG A 419 -29.91 -0.13 17.44
N ASN A 420 -29.71 0.51 18.58
CA ASN A 420 -28.37 0.84 19.05
C ASN A 420 -27.80 -0.35 19.85
N ILE A 421 -26.60 -0.76 19.48
CA ILE A 421 -25.82 -1.81 20.16
C ILE A 421 -24.43 -1.29 20.44
N THR A 422 -23.69 -1.99 21.30
CA THR A 422 -22.26 -1.69 21.51
C THR A 422 -21.42 -2.66 20.71
N GLU A 423 -20.41 -2.14 20.03
CA GLU A 423 -19.29 -2.93 19.50
C GLU A 423 -18.14 -2.82 20.49
N VAL A 424 -17.66 -3.98 20.95
CA VAL A 424 -16.64 -4.08 21.99
C VAL A 424 -15.47 -4.90 21.46
N LEU A 425 -14.30 -4.29 21.49
CA LEU A 425 -13.01 -4.87 21.15
C LEU A 425 -12.28 -5.15 22.46
N GLN A 426 -12.12 -6.44 22.78
CA GLN A 426 -11.27 -6.88 23.88
C GLN A 426 -9.92 -7.27 23.29
N ILE A 427 -8.84 -6.76 23.87
CA ILE A 427 -7.48 -7.05 23.46
C ILE A 427 -6.89 -8.02 24.50
N LYS A 428 -6.11 -9.00 24.04
CA LYS A 428 -5.33 -9.89 24.90
C LYS A 428 -3.95 -10.13 24.30
N LYS A 429 -2.94 -9.52 24.90
CA LYS A 429 -1.55 -9.80 24.62
C LYS A 429 -1.11 -11.00 25.44
N LEU A 430 -0.74 -12.06 24.74
CA LEU A 430 -0.27 -13.32 25.30
C LEU A 430 1.13 -13.63 24.77
N ASP A 431 1.89 -14.38 25.56
CA ASP A 431 3.17 -14.91 25.12
C ASP A 431 2.99 -15.96 23.99
N ARG A 432 4.10 -16.34 23.34
CA ARG A 432 4.09 -17.25 22.19
C ARG A 432 3.63 -18.68 22.52
N LYS A 433 3.57 -19.05 23.79
CA LYS A 433 3.26 -20.41 24.27
C LYS A 433 1.81 -20.53 24.74
N THR A 434 1.18 -19.41 25.08
CA THR A 434 -0.16 -19.36 25.64
C THR A 434 -1.21 -19.30 24.54
N ASN A 435 -2.16 -20.23 24.60
CA ASN A 435 -3.27 -20.31 23.67
C ASN A 435 -4.55 -19.78 24.33
N ILE A 436 -5.40 -19.12 23.54
CA ILE A 436 -6.75 -18.77 24.00
C ILE A 436 -7.66 -20.00 23.86
N SER A 437 -8.21 -20.42 25.01
CA SER A 437 -9.25 -21.45 25.09
C SER A 437 -10.64 -20.85 24.88
N LEU A 438 -11.61 -21.68 24.46
CA LEU A 438 -12.99 -21.25 24.30
C LEU A 438 -13.59 -20.74 25.63
N ASN A 439 -13.25 -21.36 26.75
CA ASN A 439 -13.73 -20.91 28.07
C ASN A 439 -13.23 -19.50 28.39
N THR A 440 -11.93 -19.24 28.20
CA THR A 440 -11.35 -17.91 28.38
C THR A 440 -12.02 -16.89 27.47
N TYR A 441 -12.28 -17.24 26.21
CA TYR A 441 -13.02 -16.38 25.28
C TYR A 441 -14.41 -16.02 25.82
N LEU A 442 -15.18 -17.02 26.27
CA LEU A 442 -16.54 -16.83 26.77
C LEU A 442 -16.56 -16.00 28.06
N GLU A 443 -15.59 -16.18 28.94
CA GLU A 443 -15.41 -15.36 30.13
C GLU A 443 -15.19 -13.88 29.78
N GLU A 444 -14.27 -13.59 28.86
CA GLU A 444 -14.00 -12.22 28.43
C GLU A 444 -15.23 -11.60 27.73
N ARG A 445 -15.91 -12.35 26.86
CA ARG A 445 -17.16 -11.92 26.23
C ARG A 445 -18.21 -11.55 27.28
N ASN A 446 -18.42 -12.41 28.28
CA ASN A 446 -19.44 -12.19 29.31
C ASN A 446 -19.13 -11.02 30.24
N LYS A 447 -17.84 -10.70 30.43
CA LYS A 447 -17.39 -9.51 31.16
C LYS A 447 -17.62 -8.24 30.34
N ALA A 448 -17.26 -8.25 29.06
CA ALA A 448 -17.20 -7.05 28.22
C ALA A 448 -18.54 -6.69 27.55
N ALA A 449 -19.27 -7.67 27.02
CA ALA A 449 -20.37 -7.44 26.10
C ALA A 449 -21.72 -7.96 26.64
N GLY A 450 -22.80 -7.26 26.29
CA GLY A 450 -24.17 -7.71 26.48
C GLY A 450 -24.56 -8.82 25.49
N LYS A 451 -25.77 -9.37 25.65
CA LYS A 451 -26.25 -10.48 24.80
C LYS A 451 -26.36 -10.09 23.31
N ASN A 452 -26.75 -8.85 23.03
CA ASN A 452 -27.00 -8.34 21.68
C ASN A 452 -25.83 -7.52 21.11
N ASP A 453 -24.79 -7.30 21.92
CA ASP A 453 -23.62 -6.52 21.52
C ASP A 453 -22.73 -7.33 20.58
N ILE A 454 -21.94 -6.62 19.78
CA ILE A 454 -20.87 -7.21 18.98
C ILE A 454 -19.63 -7.29 19.85
N PHE A 455 -19.03 -8.47 19.94
CA PHE A 455 -17.80 -8.70 20.69
C PHE A 455 -16.71 -9.21 19.76
N LEU A 456 -15.54 -8.60 19.78
CA LEU A 456 -14.38 -9.06 19.05
C LEU A 456 -13.18 -9.19 19.99
N LEU A 457 -12.64 -10.40 20.11
CA LEU A 457 -11.40 -10.63 20.85
C LEU A 457 -10.22 -10.55 19.89
N ILE A 458 -9.32 -9.60 20.11
CA ILE A 458 -8.08 -9.44 19.34
C ILE A 458 -6.93 -9.91 20.21
N THR A 459 -6.23 -10.94 19.76
CA THR A 459 -5.16 -11.55 20.55
C THR A 459 -3.91 -11.84 19.74
N THR A 460 -2.78 -11.77 20.44
CA THR A 460 -1.44 -12.15 19.96
C THR A 460 -1.16 -13.65 20.13
N GLY A 461 -1.95 -14.32 20.97
CA GLY A 461 -1.82 -15.76 21.21
C GLY A 461 -2.32 -16.58 20.03
N LYS A 462 -1.91 -17.85 20.00
CA LYS A 462 -2.47 -18.83 19.06
C LYS A 462 -3.84 -19.29 19.57
N THR A 463 -4.68 -19.72 18.66
CA THR A 463 -5.95 -20.37 19.01
C THR A 463 -6.27 -21.48 18.02
N GLN A 464 -7.04 -22.45 18.51
CA GLN A 464 -7.67 -23.51 17.72
C GLN A 464 -9.19 -23.35 17.72
N ILE A 465 -9.71 -22.24 18.26
CA ILE A 465 -11.13 -21.92 18.21
C ILE A 465 -11.49 -21.62 16.76
N ASP A 466 -12.46 -22.37 16.24
CA ASP A 466 -13.10 -22.06 14.98
C ASP A 466 -14.23 -21.04 15.21
N SER A 467 -14.44 -20.11 14.28
CA SER A 467 -15.52 -19.12 14.38
C SER A 467 -16.88 -19.77 14.60
N SER A 468 -17.09 -20.98 14.05
CA SER A 468 -18.30 -21.80 14.23
C SER A 468 -18.65 -22.17 15.68
N GLN A 469 -17.67 -22.10 16.59
CA GLN A 469 -17.82 -22.42 18.00
C GLN A 469 -18.17 -21.18 18.84
N LEU A 470 -18.07 -19.98 18.24
CA LEU A 470 -18.33 -18.72 18.93
C LEU A 470 -19.83 -18.46 19.02
N PRO A 471 -20.31 -17.80 20.09
CA PRO A 471 -21.67 -17.31 20.12
C PRO A 471 -21.93 -16.33 18.97
N ALA A 472 -23.19 -16.19 18.54
CA ALA A 472 -23.56 -15.17 17.56
C ALA A 472 -23.05 -13.78 17.98
N ARG A 473 -22.70 -12.94 16.99
CA ARG A 473 -22.16 -11.59 17.18
C ARG A 473 -20.81 -11.57 17.89
N SER A 474 -20.07 -12.66 17.81
CA SER A 474 -18.80 -12.81 18.51
C SER A 474 -17.73 -13.26 17.54
N GLY A 475 -16.63 -12.53 17.49
CA GLY A 475 -15.52 -12.85 16.63
C GLY A 475 -14.17 -12.92 17.35
N ILE A 476 -13.18 -13.49 16.66
CA ILE A 476 -11.82 -13.61 17.15
C ILE A 476 -10.79 -13.29 16.06
N VAL A 477 -9.82 -12.43 16.39
CA VAL A 477 -8.68 -12.08 15.54
C VAL A 477 -7.42 -12.54 16.23
N HIS A 478 -6.67 -13.41 15.57
CA HIS A 478 -5.49 -14.07 16.12
C HIS A 478 -4.44 -14.30 15.02
N GLN A 479 -3.26 -14.79 15.41
CA GLN A 479 -2.11 -14.91 14.52
C GLN A 479 -2.40 -15.50 13.12
N LYS A 480 -3.32 -16.47 12.98
CA LYS A 480 -3.59 -17.13 11.68
C LYS A 480 -4.42 -16.27 10.73
N ASN A 481 -5.28 -15.37 11.22
CA ASN A 481 -6.15 -14.53 10.40
C ASN A 481 -5.76 -13.05 10.40
N TRP A 482 -4.63 -12.69 11.04
CA TRP A 482 -4.12 -11.30 11.05
C TRP A 482 -3.85 -10.72 9.69
N LYS A 483 -3.31 -11.51 8.74
CA LYS A 483 -3.09 -11.02 7.38
C LYS A 483 -4.40 -10.61 6.70
N GLU A 484 -5.47 -11.36 6.93
CA GLU A 484 -6.78 -11.03 6.38
C GLU A 484 -7.40 -9.81 7.09
N TYR A 485 -7.24 -9.72 8.42
CA TYR A 485 -7.86 -8.68 9.22
C TYR A 485 -7.13 -7.32 9.17
N PHE A 486 -5.80 -7.31 9.31
CA PHE A 486 -4.93 -6.12 9.36
C PHE A 486 -4.25 -5.79 8.03
N GLY A 487 -4.34 -6.67 7.03
CA GLY A 487 -3.78 -6.43 5.68
C GLY A 487 -2.28 -6.12 5.72
N PRO A 488 -1.82 -5.01 5.11
CA PRO A 488 -0.40 -4.66 5.04
C PRO A 488 0.23 -4.39 6.41
N PHE A 489 -0.56 -4.18 7.45
CA PHE A 489 -0.04 -4.02 8.81
C PHE A 489 0.09 -5.32 9.59
N SER A 490 -0.24 -6.49 9.02
CA SER A 490 -0.20 -7.74 9.79
C SER A 490 1.16 -8.02 10.43
N ASP A 491 2.25 -7.67 9.73
CA ASP A 491 3.61 -7.89 10.21
C ASP A 491 3.99 -6.87 11.29
N ARG A 492 3.46 -5.65 11.23
CA ARG A 492 3.66 -4.60 12.26
C ARG A 492 2.77 -4.81 13.48
N ALA A 493 1.52 -5.22 13.27
CA ALA A 493 0.65 -5.74 14.32
C ALA A 493 1.33 -6.92 15.04
N PHE A 494 2.04 -7.78 14.29
CA PHE A 494 2.86 -8.84 14.87
C PHE A 494 4.06 -8.33 15.66
N ILE A 495 4.71 -7.26 15.24
CA ILE A 495 5.80 -6.63 16.01
C ILE A 495 5.27 -6.10 17.34
N TYR A 496 4.23 -5.25 17.35
CA TYR A 496 3.61 -4.72 18.57
C TYR A 496 3.13 -5.81 19.54
N ALA A 497 2.65 -6.91 18.96
CA ALA A 497 2.16 -8.07 19.68
C ALA A 497 3.23 -8.93 20.35
N ASN A 498 4.44 -9.00 19.79
CA ASN A 498 5.47 -9.97 20.20
C ASN A 498 6.59 -9.38 21.06
N VAL A 499 6.60 -8.07 21.30
CA VAL A 499 7.58 -7.46 22.21
C VAL A 499 7.14 -7.75 23.65
N GLU A 500 7.84 -8.61 24.38
CA GLU A 500 7.65 -8.73 25.83
C GLU A 500 8.00 -7.37 26.50
N PRO A 501 7.27 -6.93 27.54
CA PRO A 501 7.71 -5.79 28.34
C PRO A 501 9.15 -6.05 28.81
N PRO A 502 10.01 -5.03 28.89
CA PRO A 502 11.34 -5.20 29.43
C PRO A 502 11.19 -5.72 30.87
N ASP A 503 11.90 -6.80 31.19
CA ASP A 503 11.93 -7.26 32.58
C ASP A 503 12.67 -6.20 33.40
N ILE A 504 11.93 -5.54 34.29
CA ILE A 504 12.43 -4.46 35.15
C ILE A 504 13.58 -4.93 36.05
N ASN A 505 13.74 -6.24 36.23
CA ASN A 505 14.82 -6.84 37.01
C ASN A 505 16.10 -7.07 36.19
N THR A 506 16.05 -7.01 34.86
CA THR A 506 17.21 -7.20 33.96
C THR A 506 17.51 -5.99 33.06
N ALA A 507 16.61 -5.00 32.99
CA ALA A 507 16.88 -3.71 32.36
C ALA A 507 17.96 -2.95 33.16
N SER A 508 19.20 -2.98 32.68
CA SER A 508 20.27 -2.18 33.25
C SER A 508 19.93 -0.69 33.08
N ARG A 509 19.96 0.07 34.17
CA ARG A 509 20.00 1.53 34.10
C ARG A 509 21.27 1.90 33.34
N SER A 510 21.15 2.26 32.07
CA SER A 510 22.28 2.85 31.36
C SER A 510 22.62 4.15 32.08
N SER A 511 23.83 4.16 32.62
CA SER A 511 24.41 5.27 33.34
C SER A 511 24.92 6.28 32.31
N ASN A 512 24.54 7.53 32.53
CA ASN A 512 24.96 8.77 31.87
C ASN A 512 24.37 9.08 30.47
N PRO A 513 23.74 10.26 30.30
CA PRO A 513 23.42 10.78 28.98
C PRO A 513 24.70 11.16 28.22
N PRO A 514 24.82 10.87 26.92
CA PRO A 514 25.85 11.49 26.11
C PRO A 514 25.57 13.01 25.98
N PRO A 515 26.62 13.84 25.91
CA PRO A 515 26.50 15.29 25.94
C PRO A 515 25.70 15.79 24.72
N THR A 516 24.80 16.72 25.00
CA THR A 516 24.09 17.58 24.06
C THR A 516 25.06 18.26 23.09
N CYS A 517 24.97 17.95 21.80
CA CYS A 517 25.51 18.81 20.75
C CYS A 517 24.45 19.85 20.38
N TYR A 518 24.64 21.07 20.87
CA TYR A 518 24.11 22.27 20.24
C TYR A 518 24.94 22.56 18.99
N ILE A 519 24.31 22.65 17.80
CA ILE A 519 24.17 23.85 16.93
C ILE A 519 22.99 23.58 15.99
#